data_AF-A0A150KH55-F1
#
_entry.id   AF-A0A150KH55-F1
#
_cell.length_a   1.000
_cell.length_b   1.000
_cell.length_c   1.000
_cell.angle_alpha   90.00
_cell.angle_beta   90.00
_cell.angle_gamma   90.00
#
_symmetry.space_group_name_H-M   'P 1'
#
loop_
_entity.id
_entity.type
_entity.pdbx_description
1 polymer ?
#
loop_
_entity_poly.entity_id
_entity_poly.type
_entity_poly.pdbx_seq_one_letter_code
_entity_poly.pdbx_strand_id
1 'polypeptide(L)'
;MDNPEETVGDTDYVFLARVDEKTGTEYKNTTQIETEDGTKEISTPYTNYKVTVLENMKGELETDTSIPVQKAGGISEDGSSIVTFDEDNLPAAGQSYVFLAMHKKMVLYLFQARIQT
;
A
#
# COMPACT_ATOMS: atom_id res chain seq x y z
N MET A 1 -12.64 4.75 7.91
CA MET A 1 -13.27 3.47 7.50
C MET A 1 -13.98 2.92 8.72
N ASP A 2 -15.32 2.87 8.72
CA ASP A 2 -16.10 2.62 9.94
C ASP A 2 -16.63 1.17 10.08
N ASN A 3 -16.40 0.28 9.10
CA ASN A 3 -16.80 -1.13 9.19
C ASN A 3 -15.75 -2.09 8.57
N PRO A 4 -15.01 -2.87 9.38
CA PRO A 4 -13.99 -3.80 8.89
C PRO A 4 -14.56 -4.99 8.10
N GLU A 5 -15.77 -5.46 8.39
CA GLU A 5 -16.37 -6.60 7.69
C GLU A 5 -16.73 -6.26 6.24
N GLU A 6 -17.25 -5.06 6.01
CA GLU A 6 -17.57 -4.55 4.67
C GLU A 6 -16.31 -4.45 3.80
N THR A 7 -15.22 -3.96 4.39
CA THR A 7 -13.92 -3.82 3.71
C THR A 7 -13.32 -5.18 3.33
N VAL A 8 -13.46 -6.19 4.19
CA VAL A 8 -13.03 -7.57 3.87
C VAL A 8 -13.93 -8.20 2.79
N GLY A 9 -15.22 -7.89 2.79
CA GLY A 9 -16.20 -8.38 1.81
C GLY A 9 -15.78 -8.06 0.36
N ASP A 10 -15.40 -6.82 0.09
CA ASP A 10 -15.12 -6.31 -1.26
C ASP A 10 -13.73 -6.66 -1.82
N THR A 11 -12.83 -7.22 -1.01
CA THR A 11 -11.43 -7.51 -1.42
C THR A 11 -11.30 -8.91 -2.01
N ASP A 12 -10.42 -9.11 -2.99
CA ASP A 12 -10.19 -10.43 -3.58
C ASP A 12 -9.30 -11.31 -2.68
N TYR A 13 -8.35 -10.68 -1.98
CA TYR A 13 -7.38 -11.36 -1.13
C TYR A 13 -7.25 -10.71 0.24
N VAL A 14 -7.12 -11.54 1.27
CA VAL A 14 -6.71 -11.14 2.61
C VAL A 14 -5.61 -12.10 3.05
N PHE A 15 -4.42 -11.60 3.38
CA PHE A 15 -3.27 -12.45 3.69
C PHE A 15 -2.29 -11.78 4.66
N LEU A 16 -1.65 -12.59 5.50
CA LEU A 16 -0.54 -12.16 6.34
C LEU A 16 0.74 -12.28 5.51
N ALA A 17 1.52 -11.20 5.41
CA ALA A 17 2.80 -11.22 4.72
C ALA A 17 3.87 -10.42 5.45
N ARG A 18 5.13 -10.80 5.24
CA ARG A 18 6.30 -10.00 5.64
C ARG A 18 6.74 -9.13 4.48
N VAL A 19 7.03 -7.85 4.73
CA VAL A 19 7.66 -6.98 3.74
C VAL A 19 9.13 -7.32 3.62
N ASP A 20 9.56 -7.77 2.46
CA ASP A 20 10.95 -8.09 2.20
C ASP A 20 11.74 -6.81 1.90
N GLU A 21 11.24 -5.99 0.97
CA GLU A 21 11.86 -4.71 0.61
C GLU A 21 10.87 -3.72 0.01
N LYS A 22 11.21 -2.42 0.10
CA LYS A 22 10.59 -1.35 -0.69
C LYS A 22 11.39 -1.18 -1.99
N THR A 23 10.76 -1.43 -3.14
CA THR A 23 11.46 -1.46 -4.44
C THR A 23 11.44 -0.12 -5.19
N GLY A 24 10.61 0.83 -4.76
CA GLY A 24 10.56 2.19 -5.32
C GLY A 24 9.20 2.85 -5.18
N THR A 25 9.05 4.02 -5.80
CA THR A 25 7.78 4.76 -5.88
C THR A 25 7.51 5.13 -7.33
N GLU A 26 6.31 4.82 -7.81
CA GLU A 26 5.79 5.24 -9.11
C GLU A 26 4.88 6.46 -8.93
N TYR A 27 5.03 7.45 -9.81
CA TYR A 27 4.21 8.66 -9.80
C TYR A 27 3.14 8.57 -10.89
N LYS A 28 1.87 8.71 -10.52
CA LYS A 28 0.71 8.51 -11.41
C LYS A 28 -0.26 9.67 -11.31
N ASN A 29 -1.18 9.75 -12.26
CA ASN A 29 -2.24 10.77 -12.30
C ASN A 29 -1.69 12.20 -12.20
N THR A 30 -0.62 12.49 -12.94
CA THR A 30 0.00 13.81 -12.95
C THR A 30 -1.01 14.84 -13.43
N THR A 31 -1.17 15.91 -12.66
CA THR A 31 -2.00 17.06 -13.01
C THR A 31 -1.27 18.36 -12.74
N GLN A 32 -1.59 19.37 -13.52
CA GLN A 32 -1.14 20.73 -13.27
C GLN A 32 -2.10 21.43 -12.33
N ILE A 33 -1.55 22.14 -11.35
CA ILE A 33 -2.28 23.04 -10.47
C ILE A 33 -1.71 24.45 -10.61
N GLU A 34 -2.58 25.45 -10.58
CA GLU A 34 -2.16 26.84 -10.47
C GLU A 34 -1.96 27.20 -9.01
N THR A 35 -0.81 27.76 -8.69
CA THR A 35 -0.44 28.25 -7.35
C THR A 35 -0.08 29.73 -7.44
N GLU A 36 0.03 30.41 -6.30
CA GLU A 36 0.45 31.82 -6.25
C GLU A 36 1.86 32.04 -6.87
N ASP A 37 2.72 31.01 -6.84
CA ASP A 37 4.07 31.01 -7.41
C ASP A 37 4.12 30.53 -8.88
N GLY A 38 2.96 30.24 -9.49
CA GLY A 38 2.85 29.75 -10.87
C GLY A 38 2.30 28.33 -10.98
N THR A 39 2.38 27.73 -12.17
CA THR A 39 1.88 26.37 -12.43
C THR A 39 2.84 25.32 -11.89
N LYS A 40 2.35 24.40 -11.04
CA LYS A 40 3.09 23.25 -10.51
C LYS A 40 2.48 21.94 -11.00
N GLU A 41 3.32 20.98 -11.35
CA GLU A 41 2.90 19.59 -11.58
C GLU A 41 2.88 18.82 -10.26
N ILE A 42 1.76 18.14 -9.99
CA ILE A 42 1.60 17.25 -8.85
C ILE A 42 1.24 15.85 -9.35
N SER A 43 1.78 14.84 -8.69
CA SER A 43 1.57 13.44 -9.02
C SER A 43 1.23 12.65 -7.75
N THR A 44 0.44 11.59 -7.90
CA THR A 44 0.09 10.68 -6.79
C THR A 44 1.16 9.60 -6.68
N PRO A 45 1.87 9.48 -5.54
CA PRO A 45 2.86 8.42 -5.35
C PRO A 45 2.18 7.07 -5.08
N TYR A 46 2.77 6.02 -5.64
CA TYR A 46 2.43 4.62 -5.39
C TYR A 46 3.71 3.87 -5.02
N THR A 47 3.83 3.44 -3.77
CA THR A 47 5.01 2.74 -3.29
C THR A 47 4.92 1.25 -3.59
N ASN A 48 5.99 0.72 -4.19
CA ASN A 48 6.15 -0.67 -4.56
C ASN A 48 6.92 -1.44 -3.49
N TYR A 49 6.47 -2.66 -3.21
CA TYR A 49 7.11 -3.57 -2.28
C TYR A 49 7.21 -4.97 -2.87
N LYS A 50 8.15 -5.74 -2.33
CA LYS A 50 8.10 -7.19 -2.37
C LYS A 50 7.71 -7.71 -1.00
N VAL A 51 6.79 -8.68 -0.97
CA VAL A 51 6.32 -9.29 0.26
C VAL A 51 6.31 -10.81 0.12
N THR A 52 6.65 -11.51 1.20
CA THR A 52 6.52 -12.96 1.28
C THR A 52 5.23 -13.30 2.02
N VAL A 53 4.31 -14.02 1.35
CA VAL A 53 3.04 -14.46 1.95
C VAL A 53 3.30 -15.57 2.96
N LEU A 54 2.84 -15.37 4.19
CA LEU A 54 2.97 -16.32 5.30
C LEU A 54 1.69 -17.14 5.49
N GLU A 55 0.53 -16.52 5.31
CA GLU A 55 -0.77 -17.16 5.51
C GLU A 55 -1.85 -16.49 4.67
N ASN A 56 -2.69 -17.27 3.98
CA ASN A 56 -3.88 -16.77 3.28
C ASN A 56 -5.11 -16.86 4.20
N MET A 57 -5.83 -15.75 4.36
CA MET A 57 -7.12 -15.68 5.09
C MET A 57 -8.32 -15.62 4.14
N LYS A 58 -8.14 -15.04 2.95
CA LYS A 58 -9.12 -15.01 1.85
C LYS A 58 -8.38 -15.03 0.51
N GLY A 59 -8.92 -15.79 -0.45
CA GLY A 59 -8.25 -16.04 -1.73
C GLY A 59 -7.05 -16.98 -1.58
N GLU A 60 -6.43 -17.33 -2.70
CA GLU A 60 -5.26 -18.21 -2.73
C GLU A 60 -4.11 -17.50 -3.43
N LEU A 61 -3.03 -17.23 -2.70
CA LEU A 61 -1.73 -16.77 -3.20
C LEU A 61 -0.67 -17.81 -2.86
N GLU A 62 0.38 -17.90 -3.67
CA GLU A 62 1.53 -18.75 -3.38
C GLU A 62 2.22 -18.29 -2.07
N THR A 63 2.36 -19.21 -1.11
CA THR A 63 3.07 -18.95 0.16
C THR A 63 4.57 -19.14 0.00
N ASP A 64 5.33 -18.59 0.95
CA ASP A 64 6.80 -18.70 1.03
C ASP A 64 7.55 -18.17 -0.21
N THR A 65 6.84 -17.45 -1.07
CA THR A 65 7.36 -16.83 -2.29
C THR A 65 7.16 -15.32 -2.22
N SER A 66 8.17 -14.58 -2.67
CA SER A 66 8.12 -13.12 -2.70
C SER A 66 7.32 -12.64 -3.91
N ILE A 67 6.24 -11.90 -3.65
CA ILE A 67 5.34 -11.35 -4.67
C ILE A 67 5.38 -9.81 -4.67
N PRO A 68 5.22 -9.16 -5.84
CA PRO A 68 5.16 -7.71 -5.91
C PRO A 68 3.79 -7.18 -5.46
N VAL A 69 3.76 -6.18 -4.58
CA VAL A 69 2.55 -5.44 -4.19
C VAL A 69 2.77 -3.94 -4.38
N GLN A 70 1.67 -3.19 -4.59
CA GLN A 70 1.71 -1.74 -4.69
C GLN A 70 0.72 -1.11 -3.71
N LYS A 71 1.13 -0.02 -3.05
CA LYS A 71 0.27 0.74 -2.14
C LYS A 71 0.20 2.19 -2.61
N ALA A 72 -1.00 2.76 -2.61
CA ALA A 72 -1.17 4.19 -2.79
C ALA A 72 -0.55 4.95 -1.61
N GLY A 73 0.17 6.02 -1.92
CA GLY A 73 0.96 6.78 -0.98
C GLY A 73 2.46 6.47 -1.06
N GLY A 74 3.26 7.40 -0.54
CA GLY A 74 4.71 7.37 -0.69
C GLY A 74 5.35 8.74 -0.51
N ILE A 75 6.64 8.81 -0.76
CA ILE A 75 7.38 10.07 -0.82
C ILE A 75 6.94 10.84 -2.07
N SER A 76 6.65 12.14 -1.94
CA SER A 76 6.34 13.02 -3.09
C SER A 76 7.47 13.04 -4.11
N GLU A 77 7.17 13.36 -5.37
CA GLU A 77 8.16 13.32 -6.46
C GLU A 77 9.34 14.28 -6.24
N ASP A 78 9.06 15.42 -5.59
CA ASP A 78 10.06 16.39 -5.17
C ASP A 78 10.77 16.02 -3.85
N GLY A 79 10.42 14.89 -3.23
CA GLY A 79 11.03 14.40 -1.98
C GLY A 79 10.67 15.21 -0.73
N SER A 80 9.82 16.22 -0.84
CA SER A 80 9.55 17.18 0.23
C SER A 80 8.60 16.67 1.32
N SER A 81 7.80 15.65 1.02
CA SER A 81 6.74 15.19 1.92
C SER A 81 6.41 13.71 1.75
N ILE A 82 5.66 13.16 2.70
CA ILE A 82 4.99 11.86 2.58
C ILE A 82 3.52 12.12 2.29
N VAL A 83 3.00 11.53 1.22
CA VAL A 83 1.59 11.59 0.84
C VAL A 83 0.96 10.25 1.19
N THR A 84 0.00 10.24 2.10
CA THR A 84 -0.80 9.08 2.50
C THR A 84 -2.24 9.52 2.77
N PHE A 85 -3.16 8.57 2.91
CA PHE A 85 -4.46 8.86 3.50
C PHE A 85 -4.30 9.16 5.01
N ASP A 86 -5.27 9.87 5.60
CA ASP A 86 -5.26 10.14 7.04
C ASP A 86 -5.17 8.84 7.84
N GLU A 87 -4.31 8.84 8.86
CA GLU A 87 -4.01 7.70 9.75
C GLU A 87 -3.41 6.45 9.06
N ASP A 88 -3.15 6.51 7.75
CA ASP A 88 -2.50 5.45 7.00
C ASP A 88 -0.97 5.51 7.16
N ASN A 89 -0.34 4.32 7.17
CA ASN A 89 1.09 4.18 7.36
C ASN A 89 1.68 3.30 6.25
N LEU A 90 2.89 3.66 5.81
CA LEU A 90 3.63 2.86 4.83
C LEU A 90 4.25 1.63 5.51
N PRO A 91 4.15 0.42 4.92
CA PRO A 91 4.81 -0.77 5.42
C PRO A 91 6.34 -0.60 5.53
N ALA A 92 6.91 -1.11 6.61
CA ALA A 92 8.35 -1.16 6.81
C ALA A 92 8.92 -2.52 6.46
N ALA A 93 10.09 -2.55 5.81
CA ALA A 93 10.82 -3.78 5.53
C ALA A 93 11.14 -4.55 6.82
N GLY A 94 11.04 -5.88 6.76
CA GLY A 94 11.21 -6.78 7.89
C GLY A 94 9.98 -6.94 8.80
N GLN A 95 8.94 -6.11 8.64
CA GLN A 95 7.71 -6.19 9.44
C GLN A 95 6.64 -7.01 8.72
N SER A 96 5.71 -7.57 9.50
CA SER A 96 4.57 -8.33 9.00
C SER A 96 3.27 -7.55 9.19
N TYR A 97 2.38 -7.64 8.19
CA TYR A 97 1.08 -6.97 8.20
C TYR A 97 0.01 -7.89 7.63
N VAL A 98 -1.24 -7.59 7.93
CA VAL A 98 -2.39 -8.14 7.19
C VAL A 98 -2.66 -7.24 6.00
N PHE A 99 -2.63 -7.83 4.82
CA PHE A 99 -2.80 -7.18 3.52
C PHE A 99 -4.20 -7.47 3.00
N LEU A 100 -4.93 -6.41 2.63
CA LEU A 100 -6.17 -6.50 1.87
C LEU A 100 -5.89 -6.04 0.44
N ALA A 101 -6.08 -6.92 -0.55
CA ALA A 101 -5.69 -6.67 -1.94
C ALA A 101 -6.78 -7.04 -2.95
N MET A 102 -6.75 -6.35 -4.10
CA MET A 102 -7.63 -6.56 -5.26
C MET A 102 -6.85 -7.21 -6.41
N HIS A 103 -7.47 -8.10 -7.19
CA HIS A 103 -6.86 -8.84 -8.31
C HIS A 103 -6.47 -7.92 -9.48
N LYS A 104 -7.23 -6.84 -9.72
CA LYS A 104 -6.90 -5.83 -10.74
C LYS A 104 -5.91 -4.82 -10.17
N LYS A 105 -4.61 -5.14 -10.32
CA LYS A 105 -3.48 -4.38 -9.74
C LYS A 105 -3.59 -4.41 -8.21
N MET A 106 -2.74 -5.18 -7.55
CA MET A 106 -2.68 -5.33 -6.10
C MET A 106 -2.49 -3.96 -5.42
N VAL A 107 -3.61 -3.27 -5.15
CA VAL A 107 -3.71 -2.04 -4.38
C VAL A 107 -4.01 -2.45 -2.95
N LEU A 108 -3.13 -2.04 -2.06
CA LEU A 108 -3.11 -2.49 -0.67
C LEU A 108 -3.77 -1.50 0.30
N TYR A 109 -4.76 -1.98 1.05
CA TYR A 109 -5.21 -1.35 2.30
C TYR A 109 -4.55 -2.06 3.49
N LEU A 110 -3.90 -1.31 4.38
CA LEU A 110 -3.31 -1.87 5.60
C LEU A 110 -4.32 -1.80 6.73
N PHE A 111 -4.53 -2.94 7.39
CA PHE A 111 -5.09 -2.99 8.74
C PHE A 111 -3.95 -3.33 9.69
N GLN A 112 -3.54 -2.38 10.53
CA GLN A 112 -2.56 -2.65 11.60
C GLN A 112 -3.28 -3.30 12.79
N ALA A 113 -3.36 -4.64 12.81
CA ALA A 113 -3.61 -5.34 14.05
C ALA A 113 -2.31 -5.36 14.88
N ARG A 114 -2.19 -4.48 15.88
CA ARG A 114 -1.13 -4.62 16.89
C ARG A 114 -1.42 -5.88 17.69
N ILE A 115 -0.71 -6.97 17.41
CA ILE A 115 -0.63 -8.09 18.36
C ILE A 115 0.27 -7.61 19.49
N GLN A 116 -0.32 -7.14 20.58
CA GLN A 116 0.41 -6.99 21.84
C GLN A 116 0.81 -8.39 22.30
N THR A 117 2.11 -8.59 22.51
CA THR A 117 2.67 -9.74 23.24
C THR A 117 2.84 -9.36 24.70
#